data_AF-A0AAW8DEY4-F1
#
_entry.id   AF-A0AAW8DEY4-F1
#
_cell.length_a   1.000
_cell.length_b   1.000
_cell.length_c   1.000
_cell.angle_alpha   90.00
_cell.angle_beta   90.00
_cell.angle_gamma   90.00
#
_symmetry.space_group_name_H-M   'P 1'
#
loop_
_entity.id
_entity.type
_entity.pdbx_description
1 polymer ?
#
loop_
_entity_poly.entity_id
_entity_poly.type
_entity_poly.pdbx_seq_one_letter_code
_entity_poly.pdbx_strand_id
1 'polypeptide(L)'
;MGQTSSDRRDVFADWILSVAEFTHAHWFFGNLYEAIVKIPDRVASSEASRELPRTPFGAGSPGRYYAPIAPLSAPAAVAALVAGWKHSDNRAWLMVGAVSSATGAAATAYLLRSVNPKLFFSPQPLDETQRKPLLKRWYRVHALRLTASAIALAAIHQARTIRLRSHG
;
A
#
# COMPACT_ATOMS: atom_id res chain seq x y z
N MET A 1 26.48 -24.14 -22.37
CA MET A 1 25.29 -24.35 -21.49
C MET A 1 25.00 -23.19 -20.52
N GLY A 2 25.57 -21.97 -20.71
CA GLY A 2 25.35 -20.83 -19.78
C GLY A 2 24.26 -19.82 -20.17
N GLN A 3 23.94 -19.68 -21.48
CA GLN A 3 23.03 -18.66 -21.99
C GLN A 3 21.56 -18.84 -21.53
N THR A 4 21.05 -20.06 -21.50
CA THR A 4 19.64 -20.33 -21.16
C THR A 4 19.28 -20.02 -19.70
N SER A 5 20.26 -20.00 -18.80
CA SER A 5 20.06 -19.67 -17.39
C SER A 5 20.07 -18.17 -17.11
N SER A 6 20.73 -17.36 -17.97
CA SER A 6 20.70 -15.90 -17.89
C SER A 6 19.36 -15.36 -18.36
N ASP A 7 18.92 -15.77 -19.56
CA ASP A 7 17.64 -15.33 -20.14
C ASP A 7 16.44 -15.61 -19.22
N ARG A 8 16.38 -16.80 -18.60
CA ARG A 8 15.30 -17.12 -17.66
C ARG A 8 15.31 -16.22 -16.42
N ARG A 9 16.48 -15.82 -15.92
CA ARG A 9 16.58 -14.93 -14.76
C ARG A 9 16.18 -13.50 -15.11
N ASP A 10 16.48 -13.06 -16.33
CA ASP A 10 16.13 -11.72 -16.80
C ASP A 10 14.61 -11.60 -17.02
N VAL A 11 14.00 -12.56 -17.71
CA VAL A 11 12.55 -12.65 -17.87
C VAL A 11 11.83 -12.71 -16.52
N PHE A 12 12.34 -13.51 -15.59
CA PHE A 12 11.76 -13.62 -14.25
C PHE A 12 11.82 -12.30 -13.48
N ALA A 13 12.93 -11.57 -13.56
CA ALA A 13 13.08 -10.32 -12.85
C ALA A 13 12.28 -9.17 -13.49
N ASP A 14 12.08 -9.18 -14.82
CA ASP A 14 11.14 -8.27 -15.51
C ASP A 14 9.68 -8.55 -15.12
N TRP A 15 9.33 -9.83 -15.00
CA TRP A 15 8.02 -10.24 -14.50
C TRP A 15 7.80 -9.77 -13.05
N ILE A 16 8.77 -9.95 -12.16
CA ILE A 16 8.69 -9.46 -10.78
C ILE A 16 8.52 -7.94 -10.74
N LEU A 17 9.28 -7.18 -11.53
CA LEU A 17 9.16 -5.72 -11.59
C LEU A 17 7.77 -5.29 -12.06
N SER A 18 7.21 -6.00 -13.03
CA SER A 18 5.85 -5.74 -13.52
C SER A 18 4.80 -6.01 -12.44
N VAL A 19 4.93 -7.11 -11.71
CA VAL A 19 4.04 -7.44 -10.59
C VAL A 19 4.18 -6.41 -9.45
N ALA A 20 5.41 -6.00 -9.13
CA ALA A 20 5.68 -5.00 -8.12
C ALA A 20 5.07 -3.64 -8.49
N GLU A 21 5.21 -3.20 -9.74
CA GLU A 21 4.61 -1.96 -10.24
C GLU A 21 3.07 -2.01 -10.14
N PHE A 22 2.46 -3.08 -10.66
CA PHE A 22 1.01 -3.24 -10.63
C PHE A 22 0.45 -3.26 -9.21
N THR A 23 1.09 -4.01 -8.30
CA THR A 23 0.64 -4.11 -6.90
C THR A 23 0.80 -2.79 -6.14
N HIS A 24 1.83 -1.98 -6.44
CA HIS A 24 1.97 -0.64 -5.85
C HIS A 24 1.00 0.37 -6.45
N ALA A 25 0.71 0.28 -7.75
CA ALA A 25 -0.33 1.10 -8.37
C ALA A 25 -1.69 0.82 -7.72
N HIS A 26 -2.06 -0.46 -7.61
CA HIS A 26 -3.30 -0.86 -6.94
C HIS A 26 -3.38 -0.32 -5.51
N TRP A 27 -2.29 -0.44 -4.74
CA TRP A 27 -2.24 0.06 -3.37
C TRP A 27 -2.33 1.59 -3.28
N PHE A 28 -1.60 2.32 -4.12
CA PHE A 28 -1.64 3.78 -4.17
C PHE A 28 -3.04 4.29 -4.50
N PHE A 29 -3.66 3.78 -5.57
CA PHE A 29 -4.99 4.22 -5.97
C PHE A 29 -6.06 3.85 -4.94
N GLY A 30 -5.94 2.69 -4.28
CA GLY A 30 -6.78 2.33 -3.13
C GLY A 30 -6.67 3.36 -2.00
N ASN A 31 -5.44 3.73 -1.60
CA ASN A 31 -5.22 4.75 -0.57
C ASN A 31 -5.73 6.14 -0.98
N LEU A 32 -5.59 6.50 -2.26
CA LEU A 32 -6.05 7.78 -2.79
C LEU A 32 -7.58 7.85 -2.77
N TYR A 33 -8.25 6.78 -3.19
CA TYR A 33 -9.70 6.66 -3.14
C TYR A 33 -10.22 6.82 -1.70
N GLU A 34 -9.61 6.12 -0.74
CA GLU A 34 -9.98 6.25 0.68
C GLU A 34 -9.88 7.70 1.18
N ALA A 35 -8.86 8.44 0.74
CA ALA A 35 -8.64 9.84 1.11
C ALA A 35 -9.71 10.77 0.48
N ILE A 36 -10.01 10.59 -0.81
CA ILE A 36 -10.98 11.43 -1.54
C ILE A 36 -12.40 11.21 -1.00
N VAL A 37 -12.78 9.94 -0.79
CA VAL A 37 -14.12 9.58 -0.32
C VAL A 37 -14.31 9.88 1.16
N LYS A 38 -13.22 10.11 1.91
CA LYS A 38 -13.22 10.32 3.36
C LYS A 38 -13.97 9.20 4.07
N ILE A 39 -13.66 7.95 3.70
CA ILE A 39 -14.27 6.75 4.30
C ILE A 39 -14.23 6.79 5.84
N PRO A 40 -13.12 7.19 6.49
CA PRO A 40 -13.07 7.27 7.96
C PRO A 40 -14.11 8.22 8.54
N ASP A 41 -14.32 9.39 7.93
CA ASP A 41 -15.35 10.32 8.40
C ASP A 41 -16.73 9.69 8.25
N ARG A 42 -17.04 9.07 7.10
CA ARG A 42 -18.34 8.42 6.86
C ARG A 42 -18.62 7.27 7.83
N VAL A 43 -17.60 6.47 8.15
CA VAL A 43 -17.72 5.33 9.07
C VAL A 43 -17.74 5.79 10.53
N ALA A 44 -17.04 6.87 10.88
CA ALA A 44 -16.98 7.42 12.24
C ALA A 44 -18.09 8.45 12.55
N SER A 45 -18.73 9.05 11.54
CA SER A 45 -19.81 10.03 11.66
C SER A 45 -21.19 9.40 11.77
N SER A 46 -21.34 8.10 11.46
CA SER A 46 -22.63 7.43 11.60
C SER A 46 -22.95 7.29 13.10
N GLU A 47 -23.86 8.14 13.60
CA GLU A 47 -24.75 7.67 14.65
C GLU A 47 -25.40 6.39 14.12
N ALA A 48 -25.03 5.23 14.67
CA ALA A 48 -25.87 4.04 14.73
C ALA A 48 -26.86 3.82 13.55
N SER A 49 -26.41 3.87 12.29
CA SER A 49 -27.25 3.37 11.21
C SER A 49 -27.34 1.86 11.43
N ARG A 50 -28.50 1.37 11.87
CA ARG A 50 -28.82 -0.06 12.00
C ARG A 50 -28.55 -0.85 10.70
N GLU A 51 -28.36 -0.14 9.58
CA GLU A 51 -28.21 -0.69 8.23
C GLU A 51 -26.74 -0.80 7.75
N LEU A 52 -25.79 -0.05 8.32
CA LEU A 52 -24.39 -0.09 7.89
C LEU A 52 -23.50 -0.69 8.99
N PRO A 53 -22.88 -1.86 8.75
CA PRO A 53 -22.01 -2.48 9.74
C PRO A 53 -20.90 -1.49 10.16
N ARG A 54 -20.65 -1.37 11.48
CA ARG A 54 -19.52 -0.61 12.07
C ARG A 54 -18.17 -1.26 11.80
N THR A 55 -17.97 -1.74 10.58
CA THR A 55 -16.71 -2.30 10.15
C THR A 55 -16.35 -1.65 8.83
N PRO A 56 -15.05 -1.34 8.61
CA PRO A 56 -14.56 -0.96 7.28
C PRO A 56 -14.76 -2.08 6.23
N PHE A 57 -15.36 -3.21 6.61
CA PHE A 57 -15.71 -4.37 5.80
C PHE A 57 -17.22 -4.66 5.75
N GLY A 58 -18.06 -3.68 6.07
CA GLY A 58 -19.51 -3.81 5.99
C GLY A 58 -20.00 -4.05 4.55
N ALA A 59 -21.22 -4.57 4.40
CA ALA A 59 -21.87 -4.69 3.09
C ALA A 59 -21.94 -3.30 2.43
N GLY A 60 -21.42 -3.18 1.20
CA GLY A 60 -21.28 -1.90 0.48
C GLY A 60 -19.97 -1.14 0.72
N SER A 61 -19.09 -1.60 1.64
CA SER A 61 -17.76 -0.99 1.83
C SER A 61 -16.77 -1.45 0.77
N PRO A 62 -16.17 -0.52 -0.02
CA PRO A 62 -15.10 -0.84 -0.97
C PRO A 62 -13.87 -1.48 -0.32
N GLY A 63 -13.71 -1.34 1.00
CA GLY A 63 -12.62 -1.94 1.77
C GLY A 63 -12.54 -3.46 1.63
N ARG A 64 -13.65 -4.16 1.34
CA ARG A 64 -13.65 -5.61 1.04
C ARG A 64 -12.89 -5.97 -0.24
N TYR A 65 -12.85 -5.07 -1.22
CA TYR A 65 -12.24 -5.35 -2.53
C TYR A 65 -10.75 -4.99 -2.56
N TYR A 66 -10.32 -4.01 -1.75
CA TYR A 66 -8.93 -3.53 -1.73
C TYR A 66 -8.07 -4.15 -0.61
N ALA A 67 -8.66 -4.52 0.53
CA ALA A 67 -7.93 -5.10 1.65
C ALA A 67 -7.28 -6.48 1.40
N PRO A 68 -7.79 -7.37 0.53
CA PRO A 68 -7.13 -8.65 0.29
C PRO A 68 -5.79 -8.51 -0.47
N ILE A 69 -5.61 -7.44 -1.26
CA ILE A 69 -4.45 -7.28 -2.13
C ILE A 69 -3.34 -6.44 -1.46
N ALA A 70 -3.69 -5.55 -0.53
CA ALA A 70 -2.73 -4.72 0.21
C ALA A 70 -1.59 -5.49 0.93
N PRO A 71 -1.77 -6.72 1.45
CA PRO A 71 -0.68 -7.49 2.05
C PRO A 71 0.39 -7.96 1.06
N LEU A 72 0.09 -7.95 -0.25
CA LEU A 72 1.00 -8.45 -1.29
C LEU A 72 2.02 -7.39 -1.74
N SER A 73 1.75 -6.10 -1.52
CA SER A 73 2.60 -5.00 -2.00
C SER A 73 4.00 -5.02 -1.39
N ALA A 74 4.11 -5.20 -0.07
CA ALA A 74 5.40 -5.21 0.61
C ALA A 74 6.27 -6.44 0.25
N PRO A 75 5.76 -7.69 0.25
CA PRO A 75 6.49 -8.85 -0.26
C PRO A 75 6.93 -8.69 -1.73
N ALA A 76 6.07 -8.11 -2.59
CA ALA A 76 6.42 -7.87 -3.99
C ALA A 76 7.59 -6.90 -4.15
N ALA A 77 7.65 -5.82 -3.36
CA ALA A 77 8.79 -4.90 -3.36
C ALA A 77 10.09 -5.57 -2.88
N VAL A 78 10.02 -6.41 -1.84
CA VAL A 78 11.17 -7.15 -1.34
C VAL A 78 11.65 -8.16 -2.39
N ALA A 79 10.74 -8.88 -3.04
CA ALA A 79 11.08 -9.79 -4.13
C ALA A 79 11.75 -9.05 -5.31
N ALA A 80 11.23 -7.86 -5.68
CA ALA A 80 11.83 -7.02 -6.71
C ALA A 80 13.24 -6.55 -6.35
N LEU A 81 13.47 -6.15 -5.09
CA LEU A 81 14.79 -5.78 -4.60
C LEU A 81 15.77 -6.95 -4.69
N VAL A 82 15.36 -8.15 -4.22
CA VAL A 82 16.20 -9.35 -4.25
C VAL A 82 16.53 -9.76 -5.69
N ALA A 83 15.54 -9.75 -6.59
CA ALA A 83 15.72 -10.11 -8.00
C ALA A 83 16.59 -9.09 -8.77
N GLY A 84 16.45 -7.80 -8.47
CA GLY A 84 17.22 -6.72 -9.09
C GLY A 84 18.58 -6.44 -8.45
N TRP A 85 18.89 -7.05 -7.30
CA TRP A 85 20.08 -6.73 -6.50
C TRP A 85 21.40 -6.86 -7.25
N LYS A 86 21.51 -7.74 -8.26
CA LYS A 86 22.78 -7.91 -9.00
C LYS A 86 23.07 -6.78 -9.99
N HIS A 87 22.08 -6.02 -10.44
CA HIS A 87 22.23 -4.96 -11.45
C HIS A 87 22.42 -3.60 -10.77
N SER A 88 23.65 -3.04 -10.78
CA SER A 88 24.03 -1.80 -10.07
C SER A 88 23.12 -0.62 -10.36
N ASP A 89 22.69 -0.50 -11.61
CA ASP A 89 22.10 0.73 -12.15
C ASP A 89 20.66 0.96 -11.63
N ASN A 90 20.03 -0.09 -11.11
CA ASN A 90 18.67 -0.07 -10.57
C ASN A 90 18.60 -0.17 -9.05
N ARG A 91 19.73 -0.44 -8.36
CA ARG A 91 19.74 -0.74 -6.91
C ARG A 91 19.18 0.39 -6.06
N ALA A 92 19.57 1.63 -6.36
CA ALA A 92 19.13 2.79 -5.59
C ALA A 92 17.61 2.95 -5.64
N TRP A 93 17.02 2.83 -6.82
CA TRP A 93 15.57 2.90 -7.02
C TRP A 93 14.83 1.73 -6.36
N LEU A 94 15.38 0.52 -6.46
CA LEU A 94 14.80 -0.64 -5.79
C LEU A 94 14.86 -0.51 -4.26
N MET A 95 15.93 0.05 -3.70
CA MET A 95 16.04 0.32 -2.27
C MET A 95 15.02 1.38 -1.82
N VAL A 96 14.90 2.49 -2.58
CA VAL A 96 13.87 3.52 -2.30
C VAL A 96 12.48 2.90 -2.34
N GLY A 97 12.20 2.07 -3.35
CA GLY A 97 10.98 1.29 -3.46
C GLY A 97 10.72 0.46 -2.22
N ALA A 98 11.65 -0.44 -1.87
CA ALA A 98 11.52 -1.34 -0.73
C ALA A 98 11.34 -0.62 0.62
N VAL A 99 12.14 0.42 0.89
CA VAL A 99 12.04 1.22 2.12
C VAL A 99 10.70 1.94 2.20
N SER A 100 10.22 2.49 1.08
CA SER A 100 8.93 3.16 1.01
C SER A 100 7.78 2.17 1.20
N SER A 101 7.84 0.98 0.58
CA SER A 101 6.86 -0.09 0.78
C SER A 101 6.82 -0.56 2.23
N ALA A 102 7.98 -0.75 2.87
CA ALA A 102 8.08 -1.11 4.28
C ALA A 102 7.49 -0.02 5.19
N THR A 103 7.74 1.26 4.89
CA THR A 103 7.18 2.40 5.62
C THR A 103 5.67 2.44 5.52
N GLY A 104 5.10 2.28 4.31
CA GLY A 104 3.66 2.23 4.12
C GLY A 104 3.00 1.02 4.79
N ALA A 105 3.68 -0.13 4.83
CA ALA A 105 3.21 -1.33 5.50
C ALA A 105 3.21 -1.15 7.03
N ALA A 106 4.26 -0.57 7.60
CA ALA A 106 4.33 -0.22 9.01
C ALA A 106 3.23 0.78 9.41
N ALA A 107 3.01 1.82 8.59
CA ALA A 107 1.91 2.76 8.78
C ALA A 107 0.54 2.08 8.75
N THR A 108 0.34 1.13 7.83
CA THR A 108 -0.88 0.32 7.75
C THR A 108 -1.08 -0.53 9.00
N ALA A 109 -0.03 -1.24 9.45
CA ALA A 109 -0.08 -2.06 10.66
C ALA A 109 -0.39 -1.21 11.90
N TYR A 110 0.20 -0.02 12.01
CA TYR A 110 -0.10 0.92 13.08
C TYR A 110 -1.58 1.36 13.07
N LEU A 111 -2.13 1.72 11.91
CA LEU A 111 -3.55 2.08 11.79
C LEU A 111 -4.44 0.91 12.22
N LEU A 112 -4.19 -0.29 11.71
CA LEU A 112 -4.99 -1.49 12.00
C LEU A 112 -4.93 -1.89 13.48
N ARG A 113 -3.78 -1.74 14.14
CA ARG A 113 -3.59 -2.20 15.53
C ARG A 113 -3.92 -1.15 16.57
N SER A 114 -3.67 0.12 16.29
CA SER A 114 -3.68 1.17 17.32
C SER A 114 -4.79 2.20 17.16
N VAL A 115 -5.25 2.46 15.93
CA VAL A 115 -6.22 3.52 15.63
C VAL A 115 -7.59 2.93 15.28
N ASN A 116 -7.65 2.03 14.30
CA ASN A 116 -8.89 1.44 13.81
C ASN A 116 -9.71 0.73 14.90
N PRO A 117 -9.14 -0.04 15.86
CA PRO A 117 -9.91 -0.66 16.94
C PRO A 117 -10.66 0.37 17.78
N LYS A 118 -10.02 1.50 18.08
CA LYS A 118 -10.60 2.56 18.90
C LYS A 118 -11.66 3.33 18.11
N LEU A 119 -11.37 3.63 16.85
CA LEU A 119 -12.19 4.52 16.02
C LEU A 119 -13.42 3.82 15.42
N PHE A 120 -13.30 2.56 15.02
CA PHE A 120 -14.34 1.84 14.28
C PHE A 120 -14.97 0.67 15.05
N PHE A 121 -14.23 0.07 15.99
CA PHE A 121 -14.68 -1.13 16.71
C PHE A 121 -15.04 -0.87 18.19
N SER A 122 -15.20 0.40 18.58
CA SER A 122 -15.70 0.74 19.92
C SER A 122 -17.18 0.33 20.06
N PRO A 123 -17.58 -0.27 21.21
CA PRO A 123 -18.97 -0.71 21.44
C PRO A 123 -19.99 0.43 21.38
N GLN A 124 -19.56 1.63 21.77
CA GLN A 124 -20.37 2.83 21.84
C GLN A 124 -19.85 3.88 20.83
N PRO A 125 -20.71 4.72 20.24
CA PRO A 125 -20.27 5.86 19.44
C PRO A 125 -19.33 6.73 20.27
N LEU A 126 -18.15 7.03 19.72
CA LEU A 126 -17.21 7.94 20.36
C LEU A 126 -17.81 9.35 20.38
N ASP A 127 -17.74 10.01 21.53
CA ASP A 127 -18.02 11.44 21.62
C ASP A 127 -17.10 12.23 20.67
N GLU A 128 -17.58 13.36 20.18
CA GLU A 128 -16.90 14.17 19.18
C GLU A 128 -15.52 14.66 19.66
N THR A 129 -15.39 14.90 20.96
CA THR A 129 -14.13 15.28 21.63
C THR A 129 -13.07 14.18 21.56
N GLN A 130 -13.48 12.90 21.55
CA GLN A 130 -12.60 11.74 21.44
C GLN A 130 -12.39 11.29 19.99
N ARG A 131 -13.42 11.48 19.13
CA ARG A 131 -13.39 11.12 17.71
C ARG A 131 -12.44 12.01 16.90
N LYS A 132 -12.53 13.34 17.06
CA LYS A 132 -11.69 14.31 16.32
C LYS A 132 -10.18 14.05 16.39
N PRO A 133 -9.56 13.83 17.56
CA PRO A 133 -8.12 13.58 17.64
C PRO A 133 -7.73 12.24 17.01
N LEU A 134 -8.58 11.22 17.11
CA LEU A 134 -8.34 9.91 16.46
C LEU A 134 -8.43 10.00 14.94
N LEU A 135 -9.42 10.71 14.39
CA LEU A 135 -9.52 10.98 12.95
C LEU A 135 -8.32 11.80 12.45
N LYS A 136 -7.91 12.83 13.18
CA LYS A 136 -6.72 13.63 12.82
C LYS A 136 -5.47 12.76 12.79
N ARG A 137 -5.29 11.86 13.76
CA ARG A 137 -4.18 10.89 13.77
C ARG A 137 -4.29 9.91 12.61
N TRP A 138 -5.49 9.40 12.34
CA TRP A 138 -5.74 8.51 11.21
C TRP A 138 -5.32 9.17 9.89
N TYR A 139 -5.77 10.38 9.62
CA TYR A 139 -5.45 11.11 8.38
C TYR A 139 -3.97 11.44 8.24
N ARG A 140 -3.27 11.76 9.33
CA ARG A 140 -1.81 11.97 9.31
C ARG A 140 -1.06 10.71 8.90
N VAL A 141 -1.41 9.57 9.50
CA VAL A 141 -0.75 8.29 9.16
C VAL A 141 -1.18 7.80 7.77
N HIS A 142 -2.42 8.05 7.37
CA HIS A 142 -2.89 7.77 6.02
C HIS A 142 -2.15 8.58 4.96
N ALA A 143 -1.89 9.87 5.21
CA ALA A 143 -1.09 10.71 4.32
C ALA A 143 0.34 10.17 4.17
N LEU A 144 0.94 9.69 5.26
CA LEU A 144 2.24 9.00 5.22
C LEU A 144 2.15 7.74 4.34
N ARG A 145 1.14 6.90 4.54
CA ARG A 145 0.91 5.68 3.75
C ARG A 145 0.74 5.99 2.27
N LEU A 146 -0.07 7.00 1.93
CA LEU A 146 -0.31 7.44 0.56
C LEU A 146 0.99 7.91 -0.09
N THR A 147 1.75 8.78 0.59
CA THR A 147 3.03 9.29 0.11
C THR A 147 4.05 8.16 -0.09
N ALA A 148 4.16 7.26 0.88
CA ALA A 148 5.05 6.11 0.79
C ALA A 148 4.69 5.18 -0.38
N SER A 149 3.40 4.91 -0.61
CA SER A 149 2.96 4.11 -1.75
C SER A 149 3.22 4.80 -3.10
N ALA A 150 3.08 6.12 -3.17
CA ALA A 150 3.41 6.91 -4.37
C ALA A 150 4.92 6.86 -4.69
N ILE A 151 5.77 7.05 -3.68
CA ILE A 151 7.23 6.97 -3.84
C ILE A 151 7.64 5.56 -4.26
N ALA A 152 7.06 4.53 -3.64
CA ALA A 152 7.35 3.14 -4.00
C ALA A 152 6.99 2.83 -5.45
N LEU A 153 5.80 3.27 -5.90
CA LEU A 153 5.37 3.12 -7.30
C LEU A 153 6.32 3.82 -8.26
N ALA A 154 6.64 5.09 -7.99
CA ALA A 154 7.53 5.87 -8.85
C ALA A 154 8.94 5.25 -8.95
N ALA A 155 9.48 4.76 -7.82
CA ALA A 155 10.79 4.15 -7.77
C ALA A 155 10.84 2.80 -8.51
N ILE A 156 9.81 1.97 -8.36
CA ILE A 156 9.71 0.68 -9.08
C ILE A 156 9.54 0.92 -10.59
N HIS A 157 8.70 1.88 -10.97
CA HIS A 157 8.54 2.29 -12.37
C HIS A 157 9.88 2.73 -12.97
N GLN A 158 10.61 3.61 -12.27
CA GLN A 158 11.91 4.11 -12.72
C GLN A 158 12.95 2.98 -12.87
N ALA A 159 13.01 2.05 -11.90
CA ALA A 159 13.90 0.89 -11.97
C ALA A 159 13.60 0.01 -13.20
N ARG A 160 12.31 -0.17 -13.53
CA ARG A 160 11.88 -0.90 -14.73
C ARG A 160 12.25 -0.15 -16.01
N THR A 161 12.05 1.16 -16.08
CA THR A 161 12.38 1.96 -17.26
C THR A 161 13.87 1.93 -17.57
N ILE A 162 14.73 2.06 -16.54
CA ILE A 162 16.19 1.97 -16.72
C ILE A 162 16.57 0.59 -17.25
N ARG A 163 16.00 -0.48 -16.69
CA ARG A 163 16.24 -1.85 -17.14
C ARG A 163 15.86 -2.09 -18.61
N LEU A 164 14.67 -1.64 -19.01
CA LEU A 164 14.21 -1.80 -20.39
C LEU A 164 15.11 -1.05 -21.39
N ARG A 165 15.63 0.12 -20.98
CA ARG A 165 16.59 0.89 -21.80
C ARG A 165 17.97 0.25 -21.89
N SER A 166 18.40 -0.54 -20.90
CA SER A 166 19.68 -1.26 -20.96
C SER A 166 19.65 -2.53 -21.83
N HIS A 167 18.46 -3.00 -22.21
CA HIS A 167 18.27 -4.20 -23.04
C HIS A 167 17.81 -3.92 -24.49
N GLY A 168 17.53 -2.65 -24.84
CA GLY A 168 17.19 -2.21 -26.20
C GLY A 168 18.36 -1.52 -26.88
#